data_AF-A0A0M8MDI9-F1
#
_entry.id   AF-A0A0M8MDI9-F1
#
_cell.length_a   1.000
_cell.length_b   1.000
_cell.length_c   1.000
_cell.angle_alpha   90.00
_cell.angle_beta   90.00
_cell.angle_gamma   90.00
#
_symmetry.space_group_name_H-M   'P 1'
#
loop_
_entity.id
_entity.type
_entity.pdbx_description
1 polymer ?
#
loop_
_entity_poly.entity_id
_entity_poly.type
_entity_poly.pdbx_seq_one_letter_code
_entity_poly.pdbx_strand_id
1 'polypeptide(L)'
;MELKFKEFEKRLEKACGNVHRDFSKKYNSDIYLSAGGSKLEAFISDLQQELEITATTFLKENNLEKDAEARKRVFTMIKFQAKRCVESFSRI
;
A
#
# COMPACT_ATOMS: atom_id res chain seq x y z
N MET A 1 -14.48 13.55 -11.53
CA MET A 1 -14.37 12.42 -10.57
C MET A 1 -13.29 11.42 -11.01
N GLU A 2 -13.30 10.97 -12.26
CA GLU A 2 -12.34 9.99 -12.81
C GLU A 2 -10.85 10.37 -12.66
N LEU A 3 -10.50 11.64 -12.90
CA LEU A 3 -9.13 12.13 -12.72
C LEU A 3 -8.60 11.97 -11.30
N LYS A 4 -9.47 12.14 -10.28
CA LYS A 4 -9.11 11.99 -8.87
C LYS A 4 -8.76 10.54 -8.54
N PHE A 5 -9.51 9.58 -9.10
CA PHE A 5 -9.21 8.16 -8.93
C PHE A 5 -7.94 7.73 -9.66
N LYS A 6 -7.64 8.29 -10.84
CA LYS A 6 -6.34 8.06 -11.50
C LYS A 6 -5.16 8.61 -10.69
N GLU A 7 -5.34 9.76 -10.05
CA GLU A 7 -4.32 10.30 -9.14
C GLU A 7 -4.17 9.42 -7.90
N PHE A 8 -5.27 8.93 -7.34
CA PHE A 8 -5.25 7.98 -6.23
C PHE A 8 -4.49 6.70 -6.56
N GLU A 9 -4.69 6.13 -7.75
CA GLU A 9 -3.92 4.96 -8.21
C GLU A 9 -2.41 5.22 -8.17
N LYS A 10 -1.94 6.36 -8.68
CA LYS A 10 -0.53 6.76 -8.62
C LYS A 10 -0.03 6.93 -7.19
N ARG A 11 -0.87 7.44 -6.28
CA ARG A 11 -0.52 7.55 -4.85
C ARG A 11 -0.35 6.17 -4.22
N LEU A 12 -1.21 5.20 -4.56
CA LEU A 12 -1.07 3.81 -4.08
C LEU A 12 0.19 3.13 -4.64
N GLU A 13 0.55 3.38 -5.91
CA GLU A 13 1.81 2.90 -6.49
C GLU A 13 3.03 3.48 -5.76
N LYS A 14 3.00 4.79 -5.46
CA LYS A 14 4.05 5.46 -4.70
C LYS A 14 4.16 4.93 -3.26
N ALA A 15 3.02 4.70 -2.60
CA ALA A 15 2.95 4.11 -1.26
C ALA A 15 3.65 2.74 -1.23
N CYS A 16 3.34 1.86 -2.18
CA CYS A 16 4.03 0.57 -2.32
C CYS A 16 5.56 0.76 -2.46
N GLY A 17 6.01 1.64 -3.36
CA GLY A 17 7.43 1.91 -3.55
C GLY A 17 8.14 2.48 -2.31
N ASN A 18 7.44 3.27 -1.49
CA ASN A 18 7.97 3.76 -0.21
C ASN A 18 8.13 2.62 0.79
N VAL A 19 7.10 1.77 0.95
CA VAL A 19 7.14 0.61 1.85
C VAL A 19 8.29 -0.33 1.46
N HIS A 20 8.45 -0.66 0.18
CA HIS A 20 9.60 -1.45 -0.30
C HIS A 20 10.94 -0.82 0.11
N ARG A 21 11.11 0.48 -0.14
CA ARG A 21 12.36 1.18 0.16
C ARG A 21 12.66 1.20 1.64
N ASP A 22 11.67 1.48 2.47
CA ASP A 22 11.85 1.58 3.92
C ASP A 22 12.02 0.20 4.55
N PHE A 23 11.34 -0.82 4.01
CA PHE A 23 11.59 -2.20 4.35
C PHE A 23 13.03 -2.63 4.00
N SER A 24 13.50 -2.36 2.77
CA SER A 24 14.88 -2.64 2.38
C SER A 24 15.88 -1.92 3.29
N LYS A 25 15.64 -0.66 3.69
CA LYS A 25 16.53 0.03 4.63
C LYS A 25 16.56 -0.64 6.01
N LYS A 26 15.40 -1.04 6.55
CA LYS A 26 15.30 -1.72 7.84
C LYS A 26 16.08 -3.04 7.82
N TYR A 27 15.95 -3.82 6.74
CA TYR A 27 16.46 -5.19 6.69
C TYR A 27 17.77 -5.39 5.91
N ASN A 28 18.28 -4.40 5.16
CA ASN A 28 19.59 -4.48 4.50
C ASN A 28 20.76 -4.50 5.51
N SER A 29 20.53 -4.11 6.76
CA SER A 29 21.54 -4.16 7.81
C SER A 29 21.58 -5.50 8.56
N ASP A 30 20.54 -6.33 8.43
CA ASP A 30 20.40 -7.60 9.16
C ASP A 30 20.88 -8.79 8.33
N ILE A 31 22.17 -9.09 8.48
CA ILE A 31 22.88 -10.24 7.90
C ILE A 31 22.39 -11.58 8.49
N TYR A 32 21.59 -11.57 9.56
CA TYR A 32 21.31 -12.76 10.38
C TYR A 32 19.85 -12.89 10.82
N LEU A 33 18.90 -12.96 9.88
CA LEU A 33 17.58 -13.50 10.22
C LEU A 33 17.09 -14.46 9.13
N SER A 34 17.39 -15.73 9.37
CA SER A 34 16.84 -16.92 8.74
C SER A 34 15.31 -17.00 8.97
N ALA A 35 14.52 -16.10 8.36
CA ALA A 35 13.07 -16.07 8.57
C ALA A 35 12.33 -15.35 7.43
N GLY A 36 12.35 -15.94 6.23
CA GLY A 36 11.62 -15.40 5.06
C GLY A 36 10.12 -15.14 5.31
N GLY A 37 9.48 -15.97 6.15
CA GLY A 37 8.07 -15.78 6.54
C GLY A 37 7.83 -14.52 7.38
N SER A 38 8.66 -14.28 8.40
CA SER A 38 8.51 -13.11 9.28
C SER A 38 8.72 -11.77 8.56
N LYS A 39 9.60 -11.74 7.56
CA LYS A 39 9.85 -10.56 6.72
C LYS A 39 8.66 -10.25 5.82
N LEU A 40 8.04 -11.28 5.23
CA LEU A 40 6.85 -11.10 4.41
C LEU A 40 5.65 -10.60 5.24
N GLU A 41 5.43 -11.15 6.43
CA GLU A 41 4.36 -10.68 7.33
C GLU A 41 4.56 -9.23 7.77
N ALA A 42 5.79 -8.86 8.15
CA ALA A 42 6.13 -7.48 8.50
C ALA A 42 5.92 -6.54 7.30
N PHE A 43 6.33 -6.95 6.10
CA PHE A 43 6.09 -6.18 4.87
C PHE A 43 4.60 -5.99 4.60
N ILE A 44 3.79 -7.06 4.73
CA ILE A 44 2.33 -6.99 4.54
C ILE A 44 1.69 -6.05 5.55
N SER A 45 2.13 -6.08 6.81
CA SER A 45 1.64 -5.18 7.86
C SER A 45 1.95 -3.71 7.54
N ASP A 46 3.21 -3.40 7.23
CA ASP A 46 3.63 -2.04 6.85
C ASP A 46 2.87 -1.55 5.60
N LEU A 47 2.66 -2.44 4.62
CA LEU A 47 1.91 -2.14 3.40
C LEU A 47 0.43 -1.85 3.68
N GLN A 48 -0.24 -2.67 4.50
CA GLN A 48 -1.64 -2.47 4.85
C GLN A 48 -1.84 -1.11 5.51
N GLN A 49 -1.00 -0.77 6.48
CA GLN A 49 -1.07 0.51 7.18
C GLN A 49 -0.90 1.70 6.22
N GLU A 50 0.10 1.67 5.34
CA GLU A 50 0.36 2.77 4.41
C GLU A 50 -0.79 2.97 3.40
N LEU A 51 -1.35 1.87 2.88
CA LEU A 51 -2.48 1.95 1.95
C LEU A 51 -3.76 2.45 2.63
N GLU A 52 -4.02 2.07 3.88
CA GLU A 52 -5.14 2.57 4.67
C GLU A 52 -5.03 4.07 4.97
N ILE A 53 -3.83 4.54 5.30
CA ILE A 53 -3.55 5.98 5.48
C ILE A 53 -3.77 6.73 4.16
N THR A 54 -3.25 6.20 3.06
CA THR A 54 -3.39 6.80 1.72
C THR A 54 -4.86 6.91 1.31
N ALA A 55 -5.65 5.87 1.57
CA ALA A 55 -7.07 5.81 1.29
C ALA A 55 -7.89 6.79 2.12
N THR A 56 -7.65 6.81 3.44
CA THR A 56 -8.35 7.70 4.37
C THR A 56 -8.06 9.16 4.02
N THR A 57 -6.81 9.47 3.71
CA THR A 57 -6.39 10.80 3.26
C THR A 57 -7.09 11.20 1.96
N PHE A 58 -7.10 10.31 0.95
CA PHE A 58 -7.78 10.58 -0.32
C PHE A 58 -9.28 10.83 -0.14
N LEU A 59 -9.98 10.01 0.65
CA LEU A 59 -11.40 10.16 0.92
C LEU A 59 -11.69 11.51 1.59
N LYS A 60 -10.88 11.88 2.59
CA LYS A 60 -10.99 13.15 3.31
C LYS A 60 -10.73 14.36 2.43
N GLU A 61 -9.61 14.39 1.69
CA GLU A 61 -9.24 15.49 0.79
C GLU A 61 -10.28 15.74 -0.31
N ASN A 62 -11.07 14.72 -0.66
CA ASN A 62 -12.08 14.81 -1.69
C ASN A 62 -13.51 14.91 -1.16
N ASN A 63 -13.71 15.00 0.15
CA ASN A 63 -15.02 14.99 0.82
C ASN A 63 -15.88 13.76 0.46
N LEU A 64 -15.24 12.62 0.21
CA LEU A 64 -15.88 11.35 -0.17
C LEU A 64 -16.09 10.42 1.02
N GLU A 65 -15.79 10.88 2.23
CA GLU A 65 -15.91 10.08 3.45
C GLU A 65 -17.34 9.58 3.70
N LYS A 66 -18.40 10.19 3.16
CA LYS A 66 -19.77 9.68 3.32
C LYS A 66 -20.32 9.01 2.05
N ASP A 67 -19.53 8.96 0.99
CA ASP A 67 -19.91 8.38 -0.29
C ASP A 67 -19.60 6.87 -0.29
N ALA A 68 -20.66 6.06 -0.23
CA ALA A 68 -20.54 4.61 -0.18
C ALA A 68 -19.93 4.02 -1.47
N GLU A 69 -20.23 4.60 -2.63
CA GLU A 69 -19.70 4.13 -3.91
C GLU A 69 -18.22 4.49 -4.04
N ALA A 70 -17.84 5.71 -3.66
CA ALA A 70 -16.44 6.12 -3.61
C ALA A 70 -15.62 5.23 -2.66
N ARG A 71 -16.16 4.94 -1.46
CA ARG A 71 -15.51 4.02 -0.50
C ARG A 71 -15.32 2.62 -1.09
N LYS A 72 -16.34 2.07 -1.76
CA LYS A 72 -16.26 0.76 -2.42
C LYS A 72 -15.21 0.74 -3.52
N ARG A 73 -15.16 1.80 -4.34
CA ARG A 73 -14.16 1.95 -5.41
C ARG A 73 -12.75 2.05 -4.84
N VAL A 74 -12.54 2.90 -3.83
CA VAL A 74 -11.25 3.05 -3.12
C VAL A 74 -10.79 1.70 -2.55
N PHE A 75 -11.66 0.97 -1.86
CA PHE A 75 -11.34 -0.34 -1.29
C PHE A 75 -10.94 -1.38 -2.34
N THR A 76 -11.62 -1.37 -3.49
CA THR A 76 -11.29 -2.26 -4.62
C THR A 76 -9.88 -1.95 -5.16
N MET A 77 -9.55 -0.67 -5.31
CA MET A 77 -8.23 -0.23 -5.78
C MET A 77 -7.11 -0.58 -4.80
N ILE A 78 -7.35 -0.39 -3.49
CA ILE A 78 -6.40 -0.78 -2.43
C ILE A 78 -6.11 -2.27 -2.49
N LYS A 79 -7.15 -3.12 -2.55
CA LYS A 79 -6.98 -4.58 -2.61
C LYS A 79 -6.15 -5.01 -3.82
N PHE A 80 -6.46 -4.43 -4.98
CA PHE A 80 -5.72 -4.71 -6.21
C PHE A 80 -4.25 -4.29 -6.09
N GLN A 81 -3.99 -3.09 -5.58
CA GLN A 81 -2.62 -2.60 -5.41
C GLN A 81 -1.85 -3.38 -4.35
N ALA A 82 -2.48 -3.74 -3.23
CA ALA A 82 -1.87 -4.55 -2.19
C ALA A 82 -1.39 -5.89 -2.75
N LYS A 83 -2.25 -6.57 -3.52
CA LYS A 83 -1.89 -7.83 -4.19
C LYS A 83 -0.68 -7.65 -5.12
N ARG A 84 -0.71 -6.64 -6.00
CA ARG A 84 0.40 -6.35 -6.92
C ARG A 84 1.70 -6.06 -6.17
N CYS A 85 1.64 -5.29 -5.10
CA CYS A 85 2.80 -4.91 -4.31
C CYS A 85 3.44 -6.13 -3.63
N VAL A 86 2.64 -6.99 -3.01
CA VAL A 86 3.12 -8.25 -2.40
C VAL A 86 3.70 -9.19 -3.46
N GLU A 87 3.06 -9.34 -4.62
CA GLU A 87 3.59 -10.13 -5.73
C GLU A 87 4.93 -9.59 -6.25
N SER A 88 5.08 -8.26 -6.31
CA SER A 88 6.35 -7.62 -6.65
C SER A 88 7.42 -7.83 -5.58
N PHE A 89 7.08 -7.76 -4.30
CA PHE A 89 8.00 -8.02 -3.19
C PHE A 89 8.49 -9.46 -3.17
N SER A 90 7.61 -10.44 -3.35
CA SER A 90 7.97 -11.86 -3.35
C SER A 90 8.82 -12.30 -4.55
N ARG A 91 8.97 -11.45 -5.58
CA ARG A 91 9.84 -11.69 -6.74
C ARG A 91 11.25 -11.11 -6.57
N ILE A 92 11.47 -10.27 -5.57
CA ILE A 92 12.78 -9.68 -5.23
C ILE A 92 13.53 -10.65 -4.31
#